data_AF-A0AAW1G7W3-F1
#
_entry.id   AF-A0AAW1G7W3-F1
#
_cell.length_a   1.000
_cell.length_b   1.000
_cell.length_c   1.000
_cell.angle_alpha   90.00
_cell.angle_beta   90.00
_cell.angle_gamma   90.00
#
_symmetry.space_group_name_H-M   'P 1'
#
loop_
_entity.id
_entity.type
_entity.pdbx_description
1 polymer ?
#
loop_
_entity_poly.entity_id
_entity_poly.type
_entity_poly.pdbx_seq_one_letter_code
_entity_poly.pdbx_strand_id
1 'polypeptide(L)'
;DYRKSQELKEDLMVVKITDARKVETLFAGWEETLVWSCLQRMMGSIYAVDGETLQSAMAVNRDFCFLAGKPDPELVRFKPPECFNDLIIMVPQNENWSELIEAQYGDKAKPVTRYAIKKEPDVFDARKLQELAESLPSGYRLKMIDEAIYNQCRDQEWSGDLVSG
;
A
#
# COMPACT_ATOMS: atom_id res chain seq x y z
N ASP A 1 -3.70 23.94 19.85
CA ASP A 1 -2.70 24.69 19.05
C ASP A 1 -3.07 24.60 17.57
N TYR A 2 -4.21 25.19 17.20
CA TYR A 2 -4.82 25.10 15.87
C TYR A 2 -4.07 25.96 14.82
N ARG A 3 -3.27 26.93 15.29
CA ARG A 3 -2.41 27.77 14.46
C ARG A 3 -1.16 27.02 13.99
N LYS A 4 -0.50 26.25 14.86
CA LYS A 4 0.63 25.39 14.42
C LYS A 4 0.22 24.30 13.42
N SER A 5 -1.00 23.76 13.52
CA SER A 5 -1.51 22.78 12.55
C SER A 5 -1.89 23.37 11.19
N GLN A 6 -2.05 24.71 11.11
CA GLN A 6 -2.29 25.43 9.85
C GLN A 6 -0.96 25.91 9.25
N GLU A 7 0.00 26.34 10.06
CA GLU A 7 1.36 26.70 9.60
C GLU A 7 2.14 25.48 9.04
N LEU A 8 1.88 24.26 9.51
CA LEU A 8 2.46 23.03 8.96
C LEU A 8 1.81 22.56 7.64
N LYS A 9 0.67 23.16 7.23
CA LYS A 9 -0.02 22.81 5.98
C LYS A 9 0.44 23.63 4.78
N GLU A 10 1.28 24.63 4.99
CA GLU A 10 1.56 25.67 3.98
C GLU A 10 2.77 25.42 3.07
N ASP A 11 3.50 24.30 3.16
CA ASP A 11 4.66 24.05 2.26
C ASP A 11 4.89 22.59 1.82
N LEU A 12 3.92 21.68 2.02
CA LEU A 12 4.01 20.34 1.42
C LEU A 12 3.63 20.42 -0.06
N MET A 13 4.63 20.40 -0.94
CA MET A 13 4.44 20.34 -2.41
C MET A 13 3.85 19.00 -2.90
N VAL A 14 3.29 18.17 -2.02
CA VAL A 14 2.76 16.86 -2.41
C VAL A 14 1.35 17.01 -2.98
N VAL A 15 1.20 16.66 -4.26
CA VAL A 15 -0.06 16.75 -5.00
C VAL A 15 -0.59 15.37 -5.37
N LYS A 16 -1.93 15.23 -5.35
CA LYS A 16 -2.60 14.02 -5.82
C LYS A 16 -2.56 13.96 -7.35
N ILE A 17 -2.06 12.86 -7.90
CA ILE A 17 -1.97 12.65 -9.34
C ILE A 17 -3.29 12.11 -9.88
N THR A 18 -3.89 12.84 -10.81
CA THR A 18 -5.14 12.44 -11.49
C THR A 18 -4.90 11.72 -12.81
N ASP A 19 -3.73 11.93 -13.43
CA ASP A 19 -3.30 11.24 -14.63
C ASP A 19 -2.06 10.39 -14.33
N ALA A 20 -2.29 9.11 -14.03
CA ALA A 20 -1.26 8.16 -13.62
C ALA A 20 -0.13 7.99 -14.66
N ARG A 21 -0.41 8.24 -15.95
CA ARG A 21 0.58 8.19 -17.04
C ARG A 21 1.78 9.11 -16.81
N LYS A 22 1.60 10.18 -16.03
CA LYS A 22 2.68 11.11 -15.66
C LYS A 22 3.74 10.48 -14.75
N VAL A 23 3.41 9.41 -14.04
CA VAL A 23 4.30 8.74 -13.07
C VAL A 23 4.50 7.25 -13.35
N GLU A 24 3.82 6.68 -14.35
CA GLU A 24 3.93 5.25 -14.69
C GLU A 24 5.38 4.77 -14.83
N THR A 25 6.23 5.59 -15.43
CA THR A 25 7.66 5.28 -15.62
C THR A 25 8.44 5.18 -14.31
N LEU A 26 8.01 5.88 -13.26
CA LEU A 26 8.64 5.78 -11.94
C LEU A 26 8.41 4.41 -11.30
N PHE A 27 7.26 3.78 -11.60
CA PHE A 27 6.88 2.45 -11.10
C PHE A 27 7.17 1.32 -12.08
N ALA A 28 7.87 1.60 -13.19
CA ALA A 28 8.14 0.62 -14.23
C ALA A 28 8.90 -0.61 -13.68
N GLY A 29 8.46 -1.80 -14.07
CA GLY A 29 9.05 -3.06 -13.62
C GLY A 29 8.69 -3.46 -12.18
N TRP A 30 7.89 -2.67 -11.46
CA TRP A 30 7.45 -3.02 -10.11
C TRP A 30 6.15 -3.83 -10.16
N GLU A 31 6.30 -5.16 -10.14
CA GLU A 31 5.18 -6.10 -10.29
C GLU A 31 4.41 -6.33 -8.98
N GLU A 32 3.81 -5.27 -8.44
CA GLU A 32 2.97 -5.34 -7.25
C GLU A 32 1.53 -4.93 -7.58
N THR A 33 0.58 -5.83 -7.30
CA THR A 33 -0.84 -5.65 -7.66
C THR A 33 -1.44 -4.39 -7.03
N LEU A 34 -0.98 -4.01 -5.84
CA LEU A 34 -1.42 -2.77 -5.17
C LEU A 34 -0.97 -1.52 -5.94
N VAL A 35 0.25 -1.51 -6.49
CA VAL A 35 0.77 -0.43 -7.35
C VAL A 35 -0.03 -0.37 -8.64
N TRP A 36 -0.29 -1.52 -9.27
CA TRP A 36 -1.10 -1.58 -10.49
C TRP A 36 -2.52 -1.05 -10.28
N SER A 37 -3.17 -1.38 -9.16
CA SER A 37 -4.50 -0.88 -8.84
C SER A 37 -4.54 0.64 -8.72
N CYS A 38 -3.51 1.25 -8.13
CA CYS A 38 -3.37 2.71 -8.05
C CYS A 38 -3.17 3.33 -9.45
N LEU A 39 -2.29 2.76 -10.28
CA LEU A 39 -2.02 3.26 -11.64
C LEU A 39 -3.25 3.14 -12.55
N GLN A 40 -4.00 2.06 -12.42
CA GLN A 40 -5.26 1.83 -13.14
C GLN A 40 -6.43 2.65 -12.58
N ARG A 41 -6.23 3.34 -11.45
CA ARG A 41 -7.24 4.16 -10.76
C ARG A 41 -8.47 3.35 -10.33
N MET A 42 -8.28 2.06 -10.06
CA MET A 42 -9.31 1.14 -9.57
C MET A 42 -9.48 1.27 -8.06
N MET A 43 -8.38 1.20 -7.31
CA MET A 43 -8.33 1.43 -5.87
C MET A 43 -7.03 2.11 -5.47
N GLY A 44 -7.09 2.90 -4.41
CA GLY A 44 -5.94 3.66 -3.92
C GLY A 44 -5.71 4.97 -4.69
N SER A 45 -4.60 5.62 -4.36
CA SER A 45 -4.26 6.95 -4.81
C SER A 45 -2.78 7.05 -5.14
N ILE A 46 -2.43 8.00 -6.00
CA ILE A 46 -1.04 8.34 -6.31
C ILE A 46 -0.80 9.78 -5.89
N TYR A 47 0.34 10.01 -5.26
CA TYR A 47 0.83 11.34 -4.90
C TYR A 47 2.24 11.53 -5.45
N ALA A 48 2.60 12.76 -5.79
CA ALA A 48 3.95 13.11 -6.21
C ALA A 48 4.33 14.49 -5.66
N VAL A 49 5.62 14.77 -5.62
CA VAL A 49 6.11 16.12 -5.33
C VAL A 49 5.92 16.98 -6.57
N ASP A 50 5.25 18.12 -6.41
CA ASP A 50 4.98 19.08 -7.46
C ASP A 50 6.28 19.73 -7.95
N GLY A 51 6.34 19.99 -9.25
CA GLY A 51 7.52 20.47 -9.93
C GLY A 51 7.40 20.31 -11.45
N GLU A 52 8.33 20.91 -12.20
CA GLU A 52 8.33 20.86 -13.67
C GLU A 52 8.39 19.41 -14.21
N THR A 53 9.05 18.51 -13.48
CA THR A 53 9.12 17.08 -13.78
C THR A 53 8.89 16.28 -12.50
N LEU A 54 7.97 15.32 -12.55
CA LEU A 54 7.70 14.43 -11.43
C LEU A 54 8.82 13.39 -11.33
N GLN A 55 9.72 13.56 -10.35
CA GLN A 55 10.84 12.65 -10.12
C GLN A 55 10.56 11.63 -9.02
N SER A 56 9.55 11.88 -8.18
CA SER A 56 9.28 11.15 -6.96
C SER A 56 7.77 10.97 -6.81
N ALA A 57 7.32 9.76 -6.51
CA ALA A 57 5.92 9.48 -6.31
C ALA A 57 5.70 8.41 -5.24
N MET A 58 4.52 8.42 -4.63
CA MET A 58 4.02 7.32 -3.82
C MET A 58 2.70 6.78 -4.39
N ALA A 59 2.58 5.47 -4.45
CA ALA A 59 1.30 4.79 -4.66
C ALA A 59 0.79 4.29 -3.31
N VAL A 60 -0.39 4.75 -2.91
CA VAL A 60 -0.98 4.48 -1.60
C VAL A 60 -2.22 3.63 -1.77
N ASN A 61 -2.23 2.46 -1.14
CA ASN A 61 -3.38 1.58 -1.11
C ASN A 61 -3.54 1.01 0.31
N ARG A 62 -4.57 1.47 1.02
CA ARG A 62 -4.78 1.21 2.45
C ARG A 62 -3.54 1.58 3.25
N ASP A 63 -2.95 0.61 3.94
CA ASP A 63 -1.79 0.79 4.80
C ASP A 63 -0.46 0.66 4.04
N PHE A 64 -0.49 0.37 2.73
CA PHE A 64 0.72 0.30 1.93
C PHE A 64 1.03 1.62 1.24
N CYS A 65 2.25 2.09 1.39
CA CYS A 65 2.80 3.25 0.69
C CYS A 65 4.04 2.82 -0.10
N PHE A 66 3.91 2.66 -1.42
CA PHE A 66 5.00 2.29 -2.31
C PHE A 66 5.69 3.55 -2.82
N LEU A 67 6.96 3.74 -2.48
CA LEU A 67 7.75 4.95 -2.78
C LEU A 67 8.68 4.69 -3.96
N ALA A 68 8.53 5.45 -5.04
CA ALA A 68 9.23 5.25 -6.30
C ALA A 68 9.90 6.52 -6.84
N GLY A 69 10.89 6.32 -7.70
CA GLY A 69 11.70 7.38 -8.27
C GLY A 69 12.79 7.86 -7.31
N LYS A 70 13.10 9.16 -7.37
CA LYS A 70 14.12 9.80 -6.54
C LYS A 70 13.59 9.97 -5.10
N PRO A 71 14.35 9.59 -4.06
CA PRO A 71 13.95 9.83 -2.67
C PRO A 71 13.67 11.31 -2.42
N ASP A 72 12.49 11.59 -1.83
CA ASP A 72 12.07 12.93 -1.48
C ASP A 72 11.50 12.97 -0.05
N PRO A 73 12.09 13.78 0.85
CA PRO A 73 11.63 13.88 2.24
C PRO A 73 10.19 14.38 2.39
N GLU A 74 9.66 15.15 1.44
CA GLU A 74 8.27 15.62 1.46
C GLU A 74 7.30 14.44 1.38
N LEU A 75 7.58 13.46 0.50
CA LEU A 75 6.77 12.24 0.42
C LEU A 75 6.90 11.38 1.68
N VAL A 76 8.10 11.29 2.27
CA VAL A 76 8.26 10.53 3.51
C VAL A 76 7.48 11.17 4.66
N ARG A 77 7.41 12.50 4.74
CA ARG A 77 6.65 13.21 5.80
C ARG A 77 5.15 13.28 5.53
N PHE A 78 4.73 13.17 4.28
CA PHE A 78 3.33 13.26 3.91
C PHE A 78 2.56 12.03 4.41
N LYS A 79 1.59 12.25 5.30
CA LYS A 79 0.61 11.22 5.69
C LYS A 79 -0.57 11.26 4.71
N PRO A 80 -0.77 10.24 3.86
CA PRO A 80 -1.90 10.21 2.95
C PRO A 80 -3.24 10.20 3.70
N PRO A 81 -4.25 10.95 3.24
CA PRO A 81 -5.58 10.96 3.87
C PRO A 81 -6.26 9.59 3.95
N GLU A 82 -5.92 8.68 3.04
CA GLU A 82 -6.47 7.32 2.95
C GLU A 82 -5.86 6.33 3.95
N CYS A 83 -4.78 6.70 4.63
CA CYS A 83 -4.18 5.89 5.68
C CYS A 83 -4.90 6.17 7.02
N PHE A 84 -5.87 5.32 7.34
CA PHE A 84 -6.71 5.45 8.55
C PHE A 84 -6.07 4.84 9.80
N ASN A 85 -5.12 3.93 9.63
CA ASN A 85 -4.42 3.29 10.74
C ASN A 85 -3.23 4.13 11.22
N ASP A 86 -2.81 3.88 12.46
CA ASP A 86 -1.61 4.50 13.05
C ASP A 86 -0.30 3.91 12.49
N LEU A 87 -0.39 2.80 11.76
CA LEU A 87 0.73 2.11 11.13
C LEU A 87 0.63 2.18 9.61
N ILE A 88 1.75 2.48 8.96
CA ILE A 88 1.88 2.49 7.49
C ILE A 88 3.06 1.57 7.13
N ILE A 89 2.82 0.65 6.21
CA ILE A 89 3.84 -0.17 5.57
C ILE A 89 4.43 0.63 4.42
N MET A 90 5.55 1.31 4.68
CA MET A 90 6.33 1.98 3.65
C MET A 90 7.17 0.95 2.90
N VAL A 91 6.98 0.86 1.59
CA VAL A 91 7.69 -0.06 0.70
C VAL A 91 8.61 0.75 -0.20
N PRO A 92 9.93 0.79 0.07
CA PRO A 92 10.89 1.54 -0.74
C PRO A 92 11.22 0.80 -2.04
N GLN A 93 11.30 1.52 -3.17
CA GLN A 93 11.74 0.94 -4.45
C GLN A 93 13.23 0.54 -4.44
N ASN A 94 14.02 1.25 -3.65
CA ASN A 94 15.47 1.14 -3.63
C ASN A 94 16.03 1.56 -2.26
N GLU A 95 17.30 1.24 -2.01
CA GLU A 95 17.96 1.47 -0.73
C GLU A 95 17.97 2.95 -0.31
N ASN A 96 18.08 3.88 -1.27
CA ASN A 96 18.11 5.30 -0.95
C ASN A 96 16.77 5.79 -0.34
N TRP A 97 15.64 5.15 -0.68
CA TRP A 97 14.37 5.39 0.00
C TRP A 97 14.38 4.79 1.41
N SER A 98 14.92 3.57 1.59
CA SER A 98 15.06 2.94 2.91
C SER A 98 15.86 3.84 3.86
N GLU A 99 17.03 4.30 3.42
CA GLU A 99 17.90 5.21 4.18
C GLU A 99 17.18 6.50 4.59
N LEU A 100 16.41 7.08 3.66
CA LEU A 100 15.65 8.31 3.93
C LEU A 100 14.52 8.09 4.95
N ILE A 101 13.80 6.97 4.86
CA ILE A 101 12.74 6.61 5.81
C ILE A 101 13.33 6.43 7.21
N GLU A 102 14.44 5.69 7.33
CA GLU A 102 15.13 5.47 8.60
C GLU A 102 15.66 6.77 9.19
N ALA A 103 16.27 7.64 8.38
CA ALA A 103 16.74 8.95 8.82
C ALA A 103 15.61 9.86 9.32
N GLN A 104 14.43 9.81 8.68
CA GLN A 104 13.28 10.67 9.02
C GLN A 104 12.51 10.20 10.25
N TYR A 105 12.42 8.89 10.48
CA TYR A 105 11.59 8.29 11.53
C TYR A 105 12.37 7.70 12.70
N GLY A 106 13.64 7.33 12.53
CA GLY A 106 14.46 6.71 13.57
C GLY A 106 13.74 5.53 14.24
N ASP A 107 13.67 5.55 15.57
CA ASP A 107 13.02 4.52 16.39
C ASP A 107 11.50 4.36 16.15
N LYS A 108 10.87 5.26 15.38
CA LYS A 108 9.46 5.15 14.99
C LYS A 108 9.25 4.29 13.75
N ALA A 109 10.31 3.95 13.02
CA ALA A 109 10.27 3.00 11.91
C ALA A 109 10.93 1.67 12.32
N LYS A 110 10.36 0.57 11.86
CA LYS A 110 10.91 -0.77 12.09
C LYS A 110 11.17 -1.45 10.74
N PRO A 111 12.43 -1.73 10.37
CA PRO A 111 12.71 -2.47 9.15
C PRO A 111 12.19 -3.90 9.28
N VAL A 112 11.50 -4.37 8.24
CA VAL A 112 10.95 -5.73 8.15
C VAL A 112 11.14 -6.29 6.75
N THR A 113 11.51 -7.56 6.65
CA THR A 113 11.62 -8.25 5.36
C THR A 113 10.27 -8.85 4.96
N ARG A 114 9.83 -8.57 3.73
CA ARG A 114 8.65 -9.18 3.10
C ARG A 114 9.07 -9.96 1.86
N TYR A 115 8.35 -11.03 1.56
CA TYR A 115 8.67 -11.91 0.43
C TYR A 115 7.63 -11.72 -0.68
N ALA A 116 8.06 -11.24 -1.84
CA ALA A 116 7.23 -11.18 -3.03
C ALA A 116 7.13 -12.58 -3.66
N ILE A 117 5.93 -13.00 -4.03
CA ILE A 117 5.69 -14.19 -4.84
C ILE A 117 5.85 -13.80 -6.31
N LYS A 118 6.35 -14.70 -7.16
CA LYS A 118 6.48 -14.48 -8.61
C LYS A 118 5.11 -14.52 -9.28
N LYS A 119 4.85 -13.62 -10.23
CA LYS A 119 3.54 -13.44 -10.88
C LYS A 119 3.49 -14.27 -12.15
N GLU A 120 3.24 -15.57 -12.00
CA GLU A 120 3.20 -16.53 -13.11
C GLU A 120 1.80 -17.10 -13.29
N PRO A 121 1.21 -17.03 -14.50
CA PRO A 121 -0.03 -17.72 -14.79
C PRO A 121 0.20 -19.24 -14.87
N ASP A 122 -0.87 -20.01 -14.66
CA ASP A 122 -0.94 -21.44 -14.97
C ASP A 122 0.06 -22.36 -14.25
N VAL A 123 0.65 -21.92 -13.13
CA VAL A 123 1.60 -22.72 -12.32
C VAL A 123 0.97 -23.42 -11.11
N PHE A 124 -0.33 -23.21 -10.86
CA PHE A 124 -1.02 -23.84 -9.73
C PHE A 124 -1.37 -25.31 -10.00
N ASP A 125 -1.07 -26.17 -9.04
CA ASP A 125 -1.57 -27.54 -9.02
C ASP A 125 -3.00 -27.57 -8.46
N ALA A 126 -3.98 -27.54 -9.35
CA ALA A 126 -5.39 -27.52 -9.00
C ALA A 126 -5.81 -28.74 -8.15
N ARG A 127 -5.22 -29.91 -8.40
CA ARG A 127 -5.53 -31.13 -7.64
C ARG A 127 -5.06 -31.00 -6.20
N LYS A 128 -3.83 -30.53 -5.99
CA LYS A 128 -3.29 -30.29 -4.66
C LYS A 128 -4.10 -29.25 -3.88
N LEU A 129 -4.54 -28.17 -4.54
CA LEU A 129 -5.39 -27.16 -3.91
C LEU A 129 -6.76 -27.74 -3.50
N GLN A 130 -7.34 -28.61 -4.34
CA GLN A 130 -8.58 -29.30 -4.00
C GLN A 130 -8.40 -30.27 -2.82
N GLU A 131 -7.33 -31.06 -2.81
CA GLU A 131 -6.99 -31.96 -1.70
C GLU A 131 -6.84 -31.18 -0.37
N LEU A 132 -6.20 -29.99 -0.41
CA LEU A 132 -6.11 -29.10 0.76
C LEU A 132 -7.49 -28.62 1.23
N ALA A 133 -8.37 -28.22 0.32
CA ALA A 133 -9.72 -27.78 0.67
C ALA A 133 -10.57 -28.93 1.24
N GLU A 134 -10.43 -30.14 0.71
CA GLU A 134 -11.14 -31.35 1.17
C GLU A 134 -10.60 -31.89 2.50
N SER A 135 -9.33 -31.61 2.84
CA SER A 135 -8.69 -32.02 4.10
C SER A 135 -9.18 -31.23 5.34
N LEU A 136 -10.18 -30.37 5.18
CA LEU A 136 -10.72 -29.54 6.26
C LEU A 136 -11.19 -30.41 7.44
N PRO A 137 -10.68 -30.19 8.67
CA PRO A 137 -11.05 -30.99 9.83
C PRO A 137 -12.55 -30.93 10.15
N SER A 138 -13.07 -32.04 10.68
CA SER A 138 -14.44 -32.10 11.22
C SER A 138 -14.65 -31.00 12.28
N GLY A 139 -15.80 -30.32 12.21
CA GLY A 139 -16.13 -29.17 13.06
C GLY A 139 -15.95 -27.81 12.39
N TYR A 140 -15.26 -27.73 11.24
CA TYR A 140 -15.11 -26.51 10.45
C TYR A 140 -15.89 -26.58 9.13
N ARG A 141 -16.17 -25.42 8.54
CA ARG A 141 -16.78 -25.30 7.21
C ARG A 141 -16.15 -24.15 6.43
N LEU A 142 -15.90 -24.37 5.14
CA LEU A 142 -15.54 -23.31 4.19
C LEU A 142 -16.81 -22.71 3.59
N LYS A 143 -16.86 -21.38 3.49
CA LYS A 143 -17.95 -20.61 2.88
C LYS A 143 -17.38 -19.41 2.14
N MET A 144 -18.03 -19.04 1.04
CA MET A 144 -17.83 -17.72 0.45
C MET A 144 -18.32 -16.64 1.41
N ILE A 145 -17.62 -15.50 1.45
CA ILE A 145 -18.03 -14.35 2.23
C ILE A 145 -19.29 -13.76 1.59
N ASP A 146 -20.40 -13.82 2.32
CA ASP A 146 -21.65 -13.13 2.01
C ASP A 146 -21.80 -11.87 2.89
N GLU A 147 -22.93 -11.17 2.81
CA GLU A 147 -23.19 -9.97 3.60
C GLU A 147 -23.12 -10.22 5.12
N ALA A 148 -23.62 -11.37 5.59
CA ALA A 148 -23.62 -11.68 7.01
C ALA A 148 -22.19 -11.93 7.52
N ILE A 149 -21.37 -12.67 6.76
CA ILE A 149 -19.97 -12.91 7.09
C ILE A 149 -19.16 -11.63 6.95
N TYR A 150 -19.45 -10.80 5.94
CA TYR A 150 -18.80 -9.50 5.76
C TYR A 150 -18.92 -8.62 7.00
N ASN A 151 -20.14 -8.50 7.54
CA ASN A 151 -20.37 -7.70 8.74
C ASN A 151 -19.65 -8.32 9.96
N GLN A 152 -19.65 -9.65 10.11
CA GLN A 152 -18.91 -10.33 11.18
C GLN A 152 -17.40 -10.07 11.10
N CYS A 153 -16.80 -10.11 9.90
CA CYS A 153 -15.39 -9.79 9.71
C CYS A 153 -15.09 -8.34 10.09
N ARG A 154 -15.96 -7.40 9.71
CA ARG A 154 -15.78 -5.97 10.03
C ARG A 154 -15.86 -5.70 11.54
N ASP A 155 -16.67 -6.45 12.27
CA ASP A 155 -16.90 -6.24 13.71
C ASP A 155 -15.75 -6.80 14.58
N GLN A 156 -14.73 -7.44 13.98
CA GLN A 156 -13.60 -8.04 14.69
C GLN A 156 -12.27 -7.51 14.15
N GLU A 157 -11.43 -6.96 15.02
CA GLU A 157 -10.14 -6.35 14.66
C GLU A 157 -9.25 -7.27 13.80
N TRP A 158 -9.19 -8.57 14.13
CA TRP A 158 -8.32 -9.54 13.44
C TRP A 158 -8.76 -9.91 12.03
N SER A 159 -10.02 -9.64 11.64
CA SER A 159 -10.58 -10.02 10.33
C SER A 159 -11.10 -8.85 9.51
N GLY A 160 -11.06 -7.62 10.04
CA GLY A 160 -11.50 -6.42 9.33
C GLY A 160 -10.82 -6.25 7.98
N ASP A 161 -9.53 -6.57 7.88
CA ASP A 161 -8.76 -6.43 6.65
C ASP A 161 -9.28 -7.32 5.50
N LEU A 162 -9.89 -8.47 5.80
CA LEU A 162 -10.43 -9.40 4.79
C LEU A 162 -11.57 -8.77 3.96
N VAL A 163 -12.23 -7.77 4.53
CA VAL A 163 -13.42 -7.12 3.97
C VAL A 163 -13.28 -5.61 3.91
N SER A 164 -12.08 -5.11 4.24
CA SER A 164 -11.73 -3.73 4.02
C SER A 164 -11.64 -3.55 2.50
N GLY A 165 -12.68 -2.96 1.91
CA GLY A 165 -12.94 -2.84 0.47
C GLY A 165 -13.46 -1.47 0.14
#